data_AF-A0A6B3N0F0-F1
#
_entry.id   AF-A0A6B3N0F0-F1
#
_cell.length_a   1.000
_cell.length_b   1.000
_cell.length_c   1.000
_cell.angle_alpha   90.00
_cell.angle_beta   90.00
_cell.angle_gamma   90.00
#
_symmetry.space_group_name_H-M   'P 1'
#
loop_
_entity.id
_entity.type
_entity.pdbx_description
1 polymer ?
#
loop_
_entity_poly.entity_id
_entity_poly.type
_entity_poly.pdbx_seq_one_letter_code
_entity_poly.pdbx_strand_id
1 'polypeptide(L)' 'MERLAIIGSGISGTPAAYYLQDEYEVDVYEKSHRVGGHANTIDLWEG' A
#
# COMPACT_ATOMS: atom_id res chain seq x y z
N MET A 1 -17.83 6.47 11.74
CA MET A 1 -16.69 6.17 10.85
C MET A 1 -16.80 4.72 10.46
N GLU A 2 -16.81 4.46 9.15
CA GLU A 2 -16.81 3.11 8.59
C GLU A 2 -15.36 2.62 8.43
N ARG A 3 -15.15 1.31 8.52
CA ARG A 3 -13.83 0.68 8.31
C ARG A 3 -13.74 0.12 6.91
N LEU A 4 -12.63 0.41 6.22
CA LEU A 4 -12.38 -0.05 4.86
C LEU A 4 -11.08 -0.86 4.81
N ALA A 5 -11.19 -2.13 4.43
CA ALA A 5 -10.04 -2.99 4.19
C ALA A 5 -9.62 -2.95 2.71
N ILE A 6 -8.38 -2.57 2.44
CA ILE A 6 -7.77 -2.62 1.11
C ILE A 6 -6.80 -3.80 1.08
N ILE A 7 -7.00 -4.73 0.12
CA ILE A 7 -6.16 -5.90 -0.05
C ILE A 7 -5.17 -5.65 -1.20
N GLY A 8 -3.90 -5.53 -0.86
CA GLY A 8 -2.80 -5.21 -1.75
C GLY A 8 -2.37 -3.75 -1.67
N SER A 9 -1.08 -3.52 -1.58
CA SER A 9 -0.45 -2.19 -1.47
C SER A 9 0.31 -1.81 -2.75
N GLY A 10 -0.20 -2.26 -3.90
CA GLY A 10 0.37 -1.95 -5.21
C GLY A 10 0.00 -0.55 -5.70
N ILE A 11 0.27 -0.32 -6.99
CA ILE A 11 0.03 0.98 -7.65
C ILE A 11 -1.42 1.49 -7.54
N SER A 12 -2.40 0.60 -7.38
CA SER A 12 -3.80 0.97 -7.18
C SER A 12 -4.18 1.08 -5.70
N GLY A 13 -3.71 0.15 -4.86
CA GLY A 13 -4.10 0.05 -3.46
C GLY A 13 -3.56 1.19 -2.59
N THR A 14 -2.30 1.58 -2.79
CA THR A 14 -1.70 2.67 -2.01
C THR A 14 -2.36 4.03 -2.28
N PRO A 15 -2.60 4.44 -3.53
CA PRO A 15 -3.37 5.66 -3.80
C PRO A 15 -4.81 5.58 -3.31
N ALA A 16 -5.48 4.42 -3.46
CA ALA A 16 -6.83 4.26 -2.92
C ALA A 16 -6.88 4.48 -1.41
N ALA A 17 -5.92 3.93 -0.66
CA ALA A 17 -5.79 4.17 0.78
C ALA A 17 -5.54 5.64 1.09
N TYR A 18 -4.64 6.29 0.35
CA TYR A 18 -4.30 7.69 0.55
C TYR A 18 -5.50 8.63 0.36
N TYR A 19 -6.32 8.41 -0.68
CA TYR A 19 -7.47 9.28 -0.97
C TYR A 19 -8.67 9.00 -0.06
N LEU A 20 -8.84 7.77 0.42
CA LEU A 20 -10.02 7.39 1.21
C LEU A 20 -9.83 7.55 2.73
N GLN A 21 -8.61 7.82 3.20
CA GLN A 21 -8.31 7.92 4.65
C GLN A 21 -9.07 9.06 5.37
N ASP A 22 -9.47 10.11 4.65
CA ASP A 22 -10.22 11.23 5.22
C ASP A 22 -11.71 10.88 5.46
N GLU A 23 -12.22 9.85 4.77
CA GLU A 23 -13.61 9.41 4.82
C GLU A 23 -13.79 8.11 5.65
N TYR A 24 -12.77 7.25 5.66
CA TYR A 24 -12.80 5.92 6.26
C TYR A 24 -11.64 5.66 7.21
N GLU A 25 -11.85 4.81 8.21
CA GLU A 25 -10.74 4.18 8.94
C GLU A 25 -10.17 3.06 8.05
N VAL A 26 -9.05 3.33 7.38
CA VAL A 26 -8.47 2.45 6.36
C VAL A 26 -7.46 1.47 6.96
N ASP A 27 -7.67 0.18 6.71
CA ASP A 27 -6.70 -0.89 6.95
C ASP A 27 -6.15 -1.40 5.61
N VAL A 28 -4.82 -1.48 5.46
CA VAL A 28 -4.19 -2.03 4.25
C VAL A 28 -3.50 -3.35 4.58
N TYR A 29 -3.80 -4.40 3.83
CA TYR A 29 -3.20 -5.72 3.99
C TYR A 29 -2.34 -6.06 2.77
N GLU A 30 -1.07 -6.36 2.99
CA GLU A 30 -0.12 -6.77 1.95
C GLU A 30 0.45 -8.15 2.30
N LYS A 31 0.53 -9.04 1.30
CA LYS A 31 1.11 -10.37 1.49
C LYS A 31 2.64 -10.29 1.57
N SER A 32 3.24 -9.37 0.81
CA SER A 32 4.68 -9.14 0.82
C SER A 32 5.15 -8.43 2.10
N HIS A 33 6.44 -8.52 2.40
CA HIS A 33 7.07 -7.82 3.53
C HIS A 33 7.35 -6.32 3.23
N ARG A 34 6.87 -5.82 2.08
CA ARG A 34 7.06 -4.43 1.64
C ARG A 34 5.84 -3.98 0.84
N VAL A 35 5.57 -2.68 0.89
CA VAL A 35 4.56 -2.01 0.06
C VAL A 35 5.04 -1.72 -1.38
N GLY A 36 4.13 -1.54 -2.32
CA GLY A 36 4.41 -1.08 -3.68
C GLY A 36 4.15 -2.11 -4.79
N GLY A 37 4.01 -3.39 -4.45
CA GLY A 37 3.75 -4.45 -5.43
C GLY A 37 4.82 -4.49 -6.54
N HIS A 38 4.41 -4.27 -7.79
CA HIS A 38 5.34 -4.21 -8.94
C HIS A 38 6.25 -2.98 -8.93
N ALA A 39 5.88 -1.91 -8.22
CA ALA A 39 6.75 -0.74 -8.05
C ALA A 39 7.80 -1.05 -6.97
N ASN A 40 8.88 -1.74 -7.38
CA ASN A 40 9.91 -2.26 -6.48
C ASN A 40 11.30 -1.80 -6.91
N THR A 41 11.74 -0.67 -6.40
CA THR A 41 13.15 -0.23 -6.51
C THR A 41 13.98 -0.93 -5.43
N ILE A 42 15.16 -1.39 -5.79
CA ILE A 42 16.12 -2.02 -4.89
C ILE A 42 17.42 -1.22 -4.90
N ASP A 43 18.03 -1.06 -3.72
CA ASP A 43 19.37 -0.50 -3.61
C ASP A 43 20.40 -1.56 -4.00
N LEU A 44 21.33 -1.20 -4.87
CA LEU A 44 22.46 -2.03 -5.25
C LEU A 44 23.72 -1.48 -4.59
N TRP A 45 24.46 -2.34 -3.90
CA TRP A 45 25.79 -2.01 -3.40
C TRP A 45 26.83 -2.50 -4.41
N GLU A 46 27.65 -1.57 -4.90
CA GLU A 46 28.92 -1.87 -5.54
C GLU A 46 30.00 -1.65 -4.48
N GLY A 47 30.85 -2.65 -4.26
CA GLY A 47 31.81 -2.70 -3.14
C GLY A 47 32.87 -1.60 -3.15
#